data_AF-A0A1J5WD94-F1
#
_entry.id   AF-A0A1J5WD94-F1
#
_cell.length_a   1.000
_cell.length_b   1.000
_cell.length_c   1.000
_cell.angle_alpha   90.00
_cell.angle_beta   90.00
_cell.angle_gamma   90.00
#
_symmetry.space_group_name_H-M   'P 1'
#
loop_
_entity.id
_entity.type
_entity.pdbx_description
1 polymer ?
#
loop_
_entity_poly.entity_id
_entity_poly.type
_entity_poly.pdbx_seq_one_letter_code
_entity_poly.pdbx_strand_id
1 'polypeptide(L)'
;LIAQRETQNTPPPLTRMENEYNFASLFPKGTSNEMRKRAAVAAEVFTTEELKILIRQDEILLSSERPVEGQRIIEKNKEVLLLALEARKKRESLGPYARRFPFSPYEAGKYMPELNLAFNPEYPGNFVLDTSAQDLVSMARINLQVESLRMTYKELEGSHKLTERELHHHFHNFLKIFSREEKDVRSFFSLEAFEADILLGDSDSDTISIVEVKKDDAGDLEEELFKACLYAIKWCTMKGKIGDTTVNLAAVYLPKLMSRLGSIKVRLIPGREFEILSVKIYDLAVWGDRKRGEDSSYRGKCSVCLV
;
A
#
# COMPACT_ATOMS: atom_id res chain seq x y z
N LEU A 1 50.79 -14.94 -15.59
CA LEU A 1 50.66 -13.47 -15.47
C LEU A 1 49.72 -12.93 -16.55
N ILE A 2 48.46 -13.40 -16.56
CA ILE A 2 47.35 -12.83 -17.34
C ILE A 2 46.16 -12.86 -16.38
N ALA A 3 45.86 -11.73 -15.76
CA ALA A 3 44.72 -11.56 -14.88
C ALA A 3 43.58 -10.97 -15.70
N GLN A 4 42.51 -11.75 -15.84
CA GLN A 4 41.23 -11.31 -16.38
C GLN A 4 40.63 -10.30 -15.40
N ARG A 5 40.40 -9.07 -15.88
CA ARG A 5 39.60 -8.07 -15.18
C ARG A 5 38.13 -8.42 -15.43
N GLU A 6 37.50 -9.02 -14.43
CA GLU A 6 36.05 -9.05 -14.31
C GLU A 6 35.56 -7.62 -14.10
N THR A 7 34.98 -7.04 -15.15
CA THR A 7 34.14 -5.85 -15.04
C THR A 7 32.87 -6.25 -14.30
N GLN A 8 32.85 -6.00 -12.99
CA GLN A 8 31.63 -5.98 -12.20
C GLN A 8 30.69 -4.94 -12.83
N ASN A 9 29.64 -5.41 -13.50
CA ASN A 9 28.46 -4.62 -13.79
C ASN A 9 27.73 -4.35 -12.48
N THR A 10 28.24 -3.39 -11.70
CA THR A 10 27.44 -2.76 -10.66
C THR A 10 26.32 -2.00 -11.37
N PRO A 11 25.04 -2.31 -11.12
CA PRO A 11 23.95 -1.48 -11.61
C PRO A 11 24.16 -0.06 -11.09
N PRO A 12 23.81 0.98 -11.87
CA PRO A 12 23.92 2.36 -11.39
C PRO A 12 23.18 2.48 -10.06
N PRO A 13 23.70 3.28 -9.10
CA PRO A 13 22.97 3.53 -7.87
C PRO A 13 21.60 4.05 -8.30
N LEU A 14 20.54 3.34 -7.90
CA LEU A 14 19.17 3.82 -8.00
C LEU A 14 19.21 5.25 -7.46
N THR A 15 19.14 6.22 -8.37
CA THR A 15 18.95 7.62 -8.03
C THR A 15 17.79 7.62 -7.08
N ARG A 16 18.07 8.03 -5.84
CA ARG A 16 17.08 8.31 -4.81
C ARG A 16 15.89 8.97 -5.51
N MET A 17 14.86 8.20 -5.84
CA MET A 17 13.51 8.71 -5.85
C MET A 17 13.19 8.96 -4.38
N GLU A 18 13.86 9.96 -3.83
CA GLU A 18 13.49 10.56 -2.57
C GLU A 18 12.06 10.99 -2.76
N ASN A 19 11.20 10.43 -1.93
CA ASN A 19 9.82 10.82 -1.84
C ASN A 19 9.77 12.33 -1.63
N GLU A 20 9.48 13.07 -2.70
CA GLU A 20 9.11 14.47 -2.62
C GLU A 20 7.76 14.51 -1.89
N TYR A 21 7.82 14.43 -0.56
CA TYR A 21 6.67 14.71 0.27
C TYR A 21 6.29 16.16 -0.04
N ASN A 22 5.07 16.36 -0.53
CA ASN A 22 4.60 17.69 -0.89
C ASN A 22 4.38 18.55 0.38
N PHE A 23 5.46 19.14 0.89
CA PHE A 23 5.42 20.06 2.04
C PHE A 23 4.50 21.25 1.78
N ALA A 24 4.25 21.62 0.52
CA ALA A 24 3.34 22.71 0.18
C ALA A 24 1.91 22.48 0.70
N SER A 25 1.50 21.21 0.85
CA SER A 25 0.21 20.83 1.42
C SER A 25 0.09 21.08 2.93
N LEU A 26 1.21 21.31 3.63
CA LEU A 26 1.22 21.48 5.09
C LEU A 26 1.05 22.93 5.54
N PHE A 27 1.15 23.90 4.64
CA PHE A 27 1.12 25.32 5.01
C PHE A 27 -0.31 25.89 5.13
N PRO A 28 -0.53 26.91 5.97
CA PRO A 28 -1.83 27.59 6.12
C PRO A 28 -2.37 28.18 4.81
N LYS A 29 -3.69 28.19 4.62
CA LYS A 29 -4.38 28.66 3.40
C LYS A 29 -4.10 30.15 3.05
N GLY A 30 -3.65 30.97 4.00
CA GLY A 30 -3.30 32.39 3.79
C GLY A 30 -1.84 32.69 3.42
N THR A 31 -0.94 31.71 3.48
CA THR A 31 0.48 31.93 3.14
C THR A 31 0.66 32.18 1.64
N SER A 32 1.47 33.17 1.26
CA SER A 32 1.75 33.47 -0.14
C SER A 32 2.42 32.28 -0.85
N ASN A 33 2.11 32.07 -2.13
CA ASN A 33 2.66 30.97 -2.92
C ASN A 33 4.20 30.98 -2.97
N GLU A 34 4.81 32.17 -3.03
CA GLU A 34 6.27 32.33 -3.00
C GLU A 34 6.86 31.82 -1.68
N MET A 35 6.29 32.22 -0.54
CA MET A 35 6.75 31.76 0.78
C MET A 35 6.54 30.26 0.94
N ARG A 36 5.41 29.70 0.51
CA ARG A 36 5.16 28.26 0.55
C ARG A 36 6.20 27.47 -0.22
N LYS A 37 6.55 27.91 -1.43
CA LYS A 37 7.59 27.24 -2.25
C LYS A 37 8.93 27.26 -1.56
N ARG A 38 9.37 28.43 -1.07
CA ARG A 38 10.66 28.57 -0.36
C ARG A 38 10.69 27.73 0.93
N ALA A 39 9.60 27.75 1.69
CA ALA A 39 9.49 26.99 2.93
C ALA A 39 9.45 25.48 2.65
N ALA A 40 8.80 25.03 1.57
CA ALA A 40 8.80 23.62 1.15
C ALA A 40 10.22 23.13 0.86
N VAL A 41 10.97 23.87 0.03
CA VAL A 41 12.37 23.53 -0.28
C VAL A 41 13.22 23.51 0.99
N ALA A 42 13.08 24.50 1.87
CA ALA A 42 13.82 24.52 3.14
C ALA A 42 13.44 23.34 4.05
N ALA A 43 12.16 22.98 4.15
CA ALA A 43 11.70 21.84 4.95
C ALA A 43 12.15 20.50 4.39
N GLU A 44 12.39 20.42 3.08
CA GLU A 44 12.93 19.24 2.42
C GLU A 44 14.43 19.08 2.69
N VAL A 45 15.19 20.16 2.49
CA VAL A 45 16.65 20.18 2.56
C VAL A 45 17.17 20.08 4.00
N PHE A 46 16.55 20.79 4.95
CA PHE A 46 17.07 20.91 6.31
C PHE A 46 16.32 20.01 7.30
N THR A 47 17.06 19.49 8.28
CA THR A 47 16.51 18.82 9.45
C THR A 47 15.87 19.82 10.42
N THR A 48 15.05 19.32 11.33
CA THR A 48 14.44 20.13 12.40
C THR A 48 15.47 20.89 13.25
N GLU A 49 16.64 20.31 13.54
CA GLU A 49 17.68 20.98 14.33
C GLU A 49 18.43 22.03 13.52
N GLU A 50 18.75 21.76 12.25
CA GLU A 50 19.39 22.76 11.36
C GLU A 50 18.49 23.98 11.16
N LEU A 51 17.18 23.78 10.96
CA LEU A 51 16.22 24.88 10.84
C LEU A 51 16.20 25.74 12.11
N LYS A 52 16.24 25.15 13.31
CA LYS A 52 16.34 25.91 14.58
C LYS A 52 17.63 26.73 14.66
N ILE A 53 18.75 26.16 14.22
CA ILE A 53 20.05 26.86 14.19
C ILE A 53 19.99 28.05 13.25
N LEU A 54 19.46 27.88 12.03
CA LEU A 54 19.32 28.96 11.04
C LEU A 54 18.40 30.08 11.56
N ILE A 55 17.26 29.73 12.19
CA ILE A 55 16.36 30.71 12.80
C ILE A 55 17.07 31.53 13.88
N ARG A 56 17.86 30.86 14.76
CA ARG A 56 18.63 31.54 15.80
C ARG A 56 19.71 32.46 15.24
N GLN A 57 20.36 32.06 14.13
CA GLN A 57 21.31 32.91 13.43
C GLN A 57 20.62 34.18 12.90
N ASP A 58 19.48 34.05 12.24
CA ASP A 58 18.69 35.20 11.76
C ASP A 58 18.25 36.11 12.92
N GLU A 59 17.88 35.57 14.08
CA GLU A 59 17.58 36.35 15.29
C GLU A 59 18.77 37.17 15.79
N ILE A 60 19.96 36.58 15.80
CA ILE A 60 21.20 37.30 16.15
C ILE A 60 21.46 38.41 15.13
N LEU A 61 21.27 38.14 13.84
CA LEU A 61 21.46 39.15 12.80
C LEU A 61 20.47 40.31 12.91
N LEU A 62 19.21 40.04 13.29
CA LEU A 62 18.20 41.08 13.53
C LEU A 62 18.54 41.98 14.73
N SER A 63 19.28 41.46 15.71
CA SER A 63 19.73 42.25 16.86
C SER A 63 20.91 43.19 16.55
N SER A 64 21.52 43.07 15.36
CA SER A 64 22.63 43.93 14.93
C SER A 64 22.14 45.20 14.23
N GLU A 65 22.89 46.31 14.37
CA GLU A 65 22.62 47.54 13.63
C GLU A 65 22.79 47.29 12.12
N ARG A 66 21.69 47.36 11.39
CA ARG A 66 21.62 47.14 9.94
C ARG A 66 20.69 48.17 9.30
N PRO A 67 20.89 48.50 8.01
CA PRO A 67 19.92 49.27 7.26
C PRO A 67 18.53 48.58 7.29
N VAL A 68 17.46 49.39 7.32
CA VAL A 68 16.06 48.92 7.37
C VAL A 68 15.75 47.86 6.31
N GLU A 69 16.28 48.03 5.10
CA GLU A 69 16.06 47.08 4.00
C GLU A 69 16.71 45.72 4.28
N GLY A 70 17.90 45.71 4.89
CA GLY A 70 18.57 44.48 5.30
C GLY A 70 17.82 43.75 6.41
N GLN A 71 17.20 44.49 7.34
CA GLN A 71 16.37 43.91 8.39
C GLN A 71 15.12 43.23 7.79
N ARG A 72 14.41 43.89 6.87
CA ARG A 72 13.23 43.33 6.19
C ARG A 72 13.51 42.02 5.47
N ILE A 73 14.65 41.90 4.80
CA ILE A 73 15.05 40.66 4.12
C ILE A 73 15.25 39.52 5.13
N ILE A 74 15.92 39.80 6.25
CA ILE A 74 16.15 38.80 7.31
C ILE A 74 14.83 38.41 7.97
N GLU A 75 13.94 39.36 8.25
CA GLU A 75 12.61 39.08 8.79
C GLU A 75 11.82 38.14 7.86
N LYS A 76 11.76 38.46 6.56
CA LYS A 76 11.10 37.60 5.56
C LYS A 76 11.75 36.21 5.48
N ASN A 77 13.06 36.11 5.61
CA ASN A 77 13.76 34.81 5.62
C ASN A 77 13.45 34.00 6.88
N LYS A 78 13.46 34.64 8.05
CA LYS A 78 13.09 34.02 9.32
C LYS A 78 11.66 33.46 9.27
N GLU A 79 10.71 34.21 8.71
CA GLU A 79 9.33 33.72 8.52
C GLU A 79 9.28 32.46 7.65
N VAL A 80 10.02 32.42 6.54
CA VAL A 80 10.12 31.24 5.67
C VAL A 80 10.69 30.04 6.44
N LEU A 81 11.74 30.24 7.25
CA LEU A 81 12.35 29.18 8.05
C LEU A 81 11.42 28.67 9.16
N LEU A 82 10.65 29.55 9.79
CA LEU A 82 9.64 29.16 10.79
C LEU A 82 8.54 28.30 10.16
N LEU A 83 8.03 28.67 8.99
CA LEU A 83 7.08 27.85 8.23
C LEU A 83 7.69 26.49 7.86
N ALA A 84 8.94 26.49 7.40
CA ALA A 84 9.65 25.26 7.07
C ALA A 84 9.80 24.34 8.29
N LEU A 85 10.16 24.90 9.46
CA LEU A 85 10.29 24.17 10.72
C LEU A 85 8.96 23.55 11.16
N GLU A 86 7.85 24.30 11.05
CA GLU A 86 6.52 23.79 11.37
C GLU A 86 6.14 22.64 10.45
N ALA A 87 6.32 22.79 9.14
CA ALA A 87 6.02 21.76 8.16
C ALA A 87 6.90 20.52 8.36
N ARG A 88 8.19 20.70 8.70
CA ARG A 88 9.12 19.60 9.03
C ARG A 88 8.66 18.83 10.26
N LYS A 89 8.38 19.52 11.36
CA LYS A 89 7.87 18.90 12.60
C LYS A 89 6.56 18.15 12.35
N LYS A 90 5.65 18.73 11.57
CA LYS A 90 4.39 18.09 11.21
C LYS A 90 4.64 16.80 10.41
N ARG A 91 5.51 16.83 9.40
CA ARG A 91 5.91 15.61 8.67
C ARG A 91 6.55 14.56 9.58
N GLU A 92 7.47 14.96 10.47
CA GLU A 92 8.15 14.05 11.40
C GLU A 92 7.19 13.42 12.43
N SER A 93 6.08 14.11 12.74
CA SER A 93 5.00 13.56 13.58
C SER A 93 4.13 12.53 12.86
N LEU A 94 4.17 12.47 11.52
CA LEU A 94 3.39 11.50 10.76
C LEU A 94 4.02 10.11 10.86
N GLY A 95 3.14 9.11 10.93
CA GLY A 95 3.56 7.71 10.80
C GLY A 95 4.20 7.43 9.43
N PRO A 96 4.95 6.32 9.30
CA PRO A 96 5.71 6.00 8.09
C PRO A 96 4.84 5.96 6.84
N TYR A 97 3.68 5.31 6.93
CA TYR A 97 2.68 5.28 5.87
C TYR A 97 2.30 6.69 5.40
N ALA A 98 1.86 7.57 6.32
CA ALA A 98 1.36 8.90 5.99
C ALA A 98 2.46 9.85 5.46
N ARG A 99 3.73 9.56 5.73
CA ARG A 99 4.87 10.27 5.14
C ARG A 99 5.11 9.93 3.67
N ARG A 100 4.66 8.77 3.18
CA ARG A 100 4.81 8.37 1.78
C ARG A 100 3.50 8.45 1.00
N PHE A 101 2.38 8.12 1.64
CA PHE A 101 1.05 8.18 1.07
C PHE A 101 0.18 9.11 1.91
N PRO A 102 0.12 10.43 1.57
CA PRO A 102 -0.60 11.43 2.35
C PRO A 102 -2.12 11.40 2.10
N PHE A 103 -2.66 10.23 1.75
CA PHE A 103 -4.07 10.00 1.45
C PHE A 103 -4.53 8.66 2.01
N SER A 104 -5.85 8.52 2.14
CA SER A 104 -6.45 7.29 2.67
C SER A 104 -6.39 6.16 1.64
N PRO A 105 -6.23 4.88 2.04
CA PRO A 105 -6.31 3.75 1.11
C PRO A 105 -7.56 3.75 0.22
N TYR A 106 -8.71 4.21 0.73
CA TYR A 106 -9.95 4.34 -0.06
C TYR A 106 -9.88 5.35 -1.21
N GLU A 107 -8.85 6.19 -1.24
CA GLU A 107 -8.63 7.17 -2.30
C GLU A 107 -7.69 6.65 -3.39
N ALA A 108 -7.29 5.37 -3.35
CA ALA A 108 -6.35 4.77 -4.30
C ALA A 108 -6.70 5.10 -5.77
N GLY A 109 -7.97 5.02 -6.16
CA GLY A 109 -8.43 5.36 -7.51
C GLY A 109 -8.06 6.76 -7.99
N LYS A 110 -8.04 7.75 -7.09
CA LYS A 110 -7.68 9.13 -7.42
C LYS A 110 -6.19 9.31 -7.69
N TYR A 111 -5.36 8.38 -7.21
CA TYR A 111 -3.90 8.46 -7.21
C TYR A 111 -3.26 7.29 -7.97
N MET A 112 -4.00 6.63 -8.87
CA MET A 112 -3.49 5.50 -9.64
C MET A 112 -2.20 5.81 -10.41
N PRO A 113 -2.02 6.98 -11.07
CA PRO A 113 -0.75 7.31 -11.72
C PRO A 113 0.44 7.34 -10.74
N GLU A 114 0.28 7.99 -9.60
CA GLU A 114 1.30 8.11 -8.55
C GLU A 114 1.59 6.75 -7.91
N LEU A 115 0.56 5.95 -7.65
CA LEU A 115 0.72 4.62 -7.10
C LEU A 115 1.40 3.68 -8.10
N ASN A 116 1.10 3.79 -9.40
CA ASN A 116 1.77 2.98 -10.43
C ASN A 116 3.26 3.28 -10.45
N LEU A 117 3.64 4.55 -10.35
CA LEU A 117 5.04 4.96 -10.25
C LEU A 117 5.69 4.48 -8.93
N ALA A 118 4.97 4.61 -7.80
CA ALA A 118 5.50 4.27 -6.48
C ALA A 118 5.64 2.75 -6.25
N PHE A 119 4.72 1.95 -6.77
CA PHE A 119 4.71 0.50 -6.65
C PHE A 119 5.50 -0.19 -7.76
N ASN A 120 5.56 0.43 -8.94
CA ASN A 120 6.19 -0.12 -10.14
C ASN A 120 5.87 -1.61 -10.34
N PRO A 121 4.59 -1.97 -10.48
CA PRO A 121 4.14 -3.36 -10.43
C PRO A 121 4.71 -4.20 -11.58
N GLU A 122 5.10 -5.43 -11.26
CA GLU A 122 5.45 -6.46 -12.22
C GLU A 122 4.20 -7.28 -12.58
N TYR A 123 4.01 -7.54 -13.88
CA TYR A 123 2.91 -8.37 -14.40
C TYR A 123 3.45 -9.68 -14.97
N PRO A 124 3.71 -10.70 -14.15
CA PRO A 124 4.23 -11.98 -14.61
C PRO A 124 3.21 -12.81 -15.43
N GLY A 125 2.00 -12.27 -15.65
CA GLY A 125 0.90 -12.94 -16.32
C GLY A 125 0.12 -13.86 -15.36
N ASN A 126 -0.12 -15.09 -15.79
CA ASN A 126 -0.93 -16.03 -15.02
C ASN A 126 -0.25 -16.43 -13.71
N PHE A 127 -0.99 -16.34 -12.61
CA PHE A 127 -0.58 -16.92 -11.33
C PHE A 127 -0.35 -18.44 -11.49
N VAL A 128 0.70 -19.00 -10.89
CA VAL A 128 0.92 -20.45 -10.85
C VAL A 128 1.02 -20.89 -9.40
N LEU A 129 0.10 -21.74 -8.98
CA LEU A 129 0.13 -22.32 -7.64
C LEU A 129 1.32 -23.28 -7.54
N ASP A 130 2.12 -23.11 -6.49
CA ASP A 130 3.16 -24.07 -6.14
C ASP A 130 2.52 -25.34 -5.57
N THR A 131 2.45 -26.39 -6.39
CA THR A 131 1.86 -27.68 -6.01
C THR A 131 2.78 -28.53 -5.13
N SER A 132 4.00 -28.08 -4.84
CA SER A 132 4.96 -28.81 -4.01
C SER A 132 4.73 -28.63 -2.50
N ALA A 133 3.90 -27.66 -2.10
CA ALA A 133 3.56 -27.42 -0.70
C ALA A 133 2.75 -28.59 -0.09
N GLN A 134 3.18 -29.07 1.09
CA GLN A 134 2.62 -30.25 1.74
C GLN A 134 1.20 -30.04 2.32
N ASP A 135 0.78 -28.79 2.50
CA ASP A 135 -0.44 -28.41 3.20
C ASP A 135 -1.58 -27.95 2.27
N LEU A 136 -1.50 -28.26 0.98
CA LEU A 136 -2.47 -27.78 0.01
C LEU A 136 -3.84 -28.45 0.19
N VAL A 137 -4.88 -27.62 0.28
CA VAL A 137 -6.25 -28.10 0.18
C VAL A 137 -6.46 -28.69 -1.21
N SER A 138 -6.99 -29.92 -1.27
CA SER A 138 -7.23 -30.58 -2.56
C SER A 138 -8.09 -29.72 -3.49
N MET A 139 -7.72 -29.67 -4.77
CA MET A 139 -8.45 -28.95 -5.81
C MET A 139 -9.92 -29.37 -5.90
N ALA A 140 -10.22 -30.64 -5.64
CA ALA A 140 -11.59 -31.16 -5.62
C ALA A 140 -12.43 -30.49 -4.51
N ARG A 141 -11.90 -30.43 -3.27
CA ARG A 141 -12.57 -29.75 -2.15
C ARG A 141 -12.79 -28.28 -2.45
N ILE A 142 -11.77 -27.60 -2.99
CA ILE A 142 -11.86 -26.19 -3.34
C ILE A 142 -12.96 -25.94 -4.38
N ASN A 143 -12.99 -26.72 -5.46
CA ASN A 143 -14.01 -26.59 -6.49
C ASN A 143 -15.43 -26.82 -5.95
N LEU A 144 -15.62 -27.77 -5.03
CA LEU A 144 -16.91 -28.01 -4.38
C LEU A 144 -17.38 -26.79 -3.57
N GLN A 145 -16.49 -26.18 -2.80
CA GLN A 145 -16.84 -24.99 -2.01
C GLN A 145 -17.10 -23.76 -2.87
N VAL A 146 -16.34 -23.58 -3.96
CA VAL A 146 -16.59 -22.49 -4.92
C VAL A 146 -17.96 -22.65 -5.57
N GLU A 147 -18.35 -23.87 -5.94
CA GLU A 147 -19.68 -24.11 -6.49
C GLU A 147 -20.78 -23.85 -5.45
N SER A 148 -20.57 -24.27 -4.20
CA SER A 148 -21.50 -23.96 -3.09
C SER A 148 -21.70 -22.45 -2.92
N LEU A 149 -20.61 -21.68 -2.88
CA LEU A 149 -20.66 -20.22 -2.76
C LEU A 149 -21.39 -19.59 -3.95
N ARG A 150 -21.12 -20.06 -5.17
CA ARG A 150 -21.79 -19.59 -6.38
C ARG A 150 -23.30 -19.84 -6.32
N MET A 151 -23.73 -21.02 -5.85
CA MET A 151 -25.14 -21.34 -5.68
C MET A 151 -25.80 -20.41 -4.65
N THR A 152 -25.13 -20.17 -3.52
CA THR A 152 -25.60 -19.19 -2.52
C THR A 152 -25.82 -17.81 -3.13
N TYR A 153 -24.87 -17.30 -3.93
CA TYR A 153 -25.06 -16.00 -4.58
C TYR A 153 -26.19 -15.97 -5.61
N LYS A 154 -26.36 -17.03 -6.40
CA LYS A 154 -27.49 -17.12 -7.35
C LYS A 154 -28.85 -17.12 -6.67
N GLU A 155 -28.97 -17.80 -5.54
CA GLU A 155 -30.21 -17.82 -4.74
C GLU A 155 -30.52 -16.42 -4.20
N LEU A 156 -29.49 -15.71 -3.73
CA LEU A 156 -29.63 -14.37 -3.19
C LEU A 156 -29.95 -13.30 -4.26
N GLU A 157 -29.42 -13.44 -5.49
CA GLU A 157 -29.78 -12.56 -6.61
C GLU A 157 -31.28 -12.62 -6.93
N GLY A 158 -31.92 -13.77 -6.70
CA GLY A 158 -33.37 -13.95 -6.88
C GLY A 158 -34.21 -13.35 -5.76
N SER A 159 -33.63 -13.00 -4.61
CA SER A 159 -34.37 -12.78 -3.37
C SER A 159 -34.39 -11.36 -2.81
N HIS A 160 -33.71 -10.37 -3.42
CA HIS A 160 -33.81 -8.88 -3.25
C HIS A 160 -32.45 -8.22 -3.60
N LYS A 161 -32.34 -6.88 -3.55
CA LYS A 161 -31.11 -6.13 -3.81
C LYS A 161 -30.05 -6.41 -2.71
N LEU A 162 -29.22 -7.43 -2.93
CA LEU A 162 -28.08 -7.78 -2.09
C LEU A 162 -27.23 -6.56 -1.70
N THR A 163 -26.88 -6.44 -0.44
CA THR A 163 -25.90 -5.46 0.03
C THR A 163 -24.48 -6.02 -0.12
N GLU A 164 -23.50 -5.13 -0.26
CA GLU A 164 -22.08 -5.51 -0.31
C GLU A 164 -21.66 -6.26 0.97
N ARG A 165 -22.18 -5.82 2.13
CA ARG A 165 -21.90 -6.44 3.43
C ARG A 165 -22.43 -7.88 3.54
N GLU A 166 -23.57 -8.21 2.94
CA GLU A 166 -24.07 -9.58 2.89
C GLU A 166 -23.18 -10.46 2.01
N LEU A 167 -22.75 -9.96 0.85
CA LEU A 167 -21.81 -10.67 -0.03
C LEU A 167 -20.49 -10.96 0.69
N HIS A 168 -19.95 -9.97 1.41
CA HIS A 168 -18.77 -10.09 2.27
C HIS A 168 -18.96 -11.17 3.32
N HIS A 169 -20.12 -11.22 3.99
CA HIS A 169 -20.39 -12.21 5.04
C HIS A 169 -20.36 -13.65 4.50
N HIS A 170 -21.01 -13.91 3.36
CA HIS A 170 -20.96 -15.22 2.73
C HIS A 170 -19.55 -15.58 2.24
N PHE A 171 -18.81 -14.60 1.73
CA PHE A 171 -17.44 -14.80 1.28
C PHE A 171 -16.49 -15.12 2.44
N HIS A 172 -16.61 -14.39 3.55
CA HIS A 172 -15.91 -14.67 4.80
C HIS A 172 -16.17 -16.09 5.29
N ASN A 173 -17.43 -16.53 5.30
CA ASN A 173 -17.78 -17.89 5.72
C ASN A 173 -17.18 -18.94 4.79
N PHE A 174 -17.12 -18.67 3.48
CA PHE A 174 -16.41 -19.52 2.52
C PHE A 174 -14.91 -19.63 2.83
N LEU A 175 -14.23 -18.52 3.14
CA LEU A 175 -12.80 -18.54 3.48
C LEU A 175 -12.52 -19.30 4.78
N LYS A 176 -13.39 -19.18 5.78
CA LYS A 176 -13.27 -19.93 7.06
C LYS A 176 -13.24 -21.44 6.88
N ILE A 177 -13.84 -21.99 5.83
CA ILE A 177 -13.87 -23.44 5.56
C ILE A 177 -12.47 -24.01 5.33
N PHE A 178 -11.53 -23.14 4.95
CA PHE A 178 -10.17 -23.55 4.61
C PHE A 178 -9.12 -23.15 5.65
N SER A 179 -9.52 -22.35 6.64
CA SER A 179 -8.64 -21.92 7.73
C SER A 179 -8.47 -23.01 8.78
N ARG A 180 -7.30 -23.07 9.43
CA ARG A 180 -7.02 -24.03 10.50
C ARG A 180 -7.68 -23.61 11.80
N GLU A 181 -7.64 -22.32 12.10
CA GLU A 181 -8.19 -21.72 13.30
C GLU A 181 -9.20 -20.63 12.97
N GLU A 182 -10.18 -20.42 13.85
CA GLU A 182 -11.23 -19.42 13.64
C GLU A 182 -10.67 -17.98 13.60
N LYS A 183 -9.55 -17.72 14.30
CA LYS A 183 -8.87 -16.42 14.32
C LYS A 183 -8.12 -16.09 13.03
N ASP A 184 -7.96 -17.04 12.13
CA ASP A 184 -7.19 -16.88 10.89
C ASP A 184 -7.95 -16.07 9.83
N VAL A 185 -9.25 -15.83 10.01
CA VAL A 185 -10.06 -15.00 9.11
C VAL A 185 -10.71 -13.88 9.91
N ARG A 186 -10.34 -12.64 9.59
CA ARG A 186 -10.90 -11.43 10.21
C ARG A 186 -11.57 -10.57 9.14
N SER A 187 -12.86 -10.31 9.27
CA SER A 187 -13.56 -9.31 8.45
C SER A 187 -13.59 -7.94 9.11
N PHE A 188 -13.64 -6.88 8.30
CA PHE A 188 -13.71 -5.48 8.73
C PHE A 188 -12.60 -5.15 9.73
N PHE A 189 -11.37 -5.49 9.35
CA PHE A 189 -10.21 -5.39 10.23
C PHE A 189 -9.72 -3.93 10.30
N SER A 190 -9.70 -3.38 11.52
CA SER A 190 -9.29 -1.99 11.76
C SER A 190 -7.77 -1.81 11.75
N LEU A 191 -7.32 -0.85 10.94
CA LEU A 191 -5.96 -0.34 10.83
C LEU A 191 -5.93 1.14 11.25
N GLU A 192 -6.07 1.38 12.56
CA GLU A 192 -6.30 2.71 13.16
C GLU A 192 -7.59 3.36 12.60
N ALA A 193 -7.44 4.40 11.78
CA ALA A 193 -8.54 5.15 11.19
C ALA A 193 -9.08 4.52 9.90
N PHE A 194 -8.56 3.37 9.48
CA PHE A 194 -8.97 2.68 8.25
C PHE A 194 -9.49 1.28 8.55
N GLU A 195 -10.26 0.71 7.62
CA GLU A 195 -10.85 -0.62 7.71
C GLU A 195 -10.60 -1.40 6.41
N ALA A 196 -9.87 -2.51 6.50
CA ALA A 196 -9.70 -3.45 5.39
C ALA A 196 -10.81 -4.51 5.43
N ASP A 197 -11.22 -5.02 4.27
CA ASP A 197 -12.40 -5.89 4.21
C ASP A 197 -12.13 -7.25 4.87
N ILE A 198 -11.04 -7.93 4.49
CA ILE A 198 -10.66 -9.23 5.06
C ILE A 198 -9.14 -9.33 5.23
N LEU A 199 -8.72 -9.80 6.41
CA LEU A 199 -7.35 -10.18 6.73
C LEU A 199 -7.31 -11.70 7.00
N LEU A 200 -6.43 -12.40 6.32
CA LEU A 200 -6.18 -13.83 6.47
C LEU A 200 -4.79 -14.07 7.08
N GLY A 201 -4.73 -15.01 8.00
CA GLY A 201 -3.53 -15.40 8.73
C GLY A 201 -3.45 -14.80 10.14
N ASP A 202 -2.60 -15.44 10.96
CA ASP A 202 -2.29 -14.97 12.30
C ASP A 202 -1.54 -13.62 12.21
N SER A 203 -1.88 -12.67 13.09
CA SER A 203 -1.18 -11.39 13.17
C SER A 203 0.31 -11.51 13.48
N ASP A 204 0.74 -12.66 14.00
CA ASP A 204 2.14 -12.95 14.31
C ASP A 204 2.88 -13.76 13.23
N SER A 205 2.18 -14.19 12.17
CA SER A 205 2.81 -14.90 11.06
C SER A 205 3.70 -13.98 10.21
N ASP A 206 4.66 -14.59 9.50
CA ASP A 206 5.48 -13.93 8.48
C ASP A 206 4.74 -13.72 7.15
N THR A 207 3.54 -14.26 7.03
CA THR A 207 2.74 -14.23 5.81
C THR A 207 1.28 -14.05 6.17
N ILE A 208 0.74 -12.91 5.77
CA ILE A 208 -0.68 -12.59 5.86
C ILE A 208 -1.23 -12.37 4.45
N SER A 209 -2.54 -12.47 4.30
CA SER A 209 -3.23 -12.08 3.07
C SER A 209 -4.25 -10.98 3.36
N ILE A 210 -4.28 -9.94 2.54
CA ILE A 210 -5.30 -8.88 2.61
C ILE A 210 -6.18 -9.00 1.37
N VAL A 211 -7.49 -9.03 1.60
CA VAL A 211 -8.48 -9.16 0.53
C VAL A 211 -9.43 -7.98 0.57
N GLU A 212 -9.50 -7.26 -0.53
CA GLU A 212 -10.50 -6.23 -0.78
C GLU A 212 -11.62 -6.83 -1.62
N VAL A 213 -12.86 -6.57 -1.21
CA VAL A 213 -14.03 -7.20 -1.78
C VAL A 213 -14.98 -6.13 -2.29
N LYS A 214 -15.35 -6.24 -3.56
CA LYS A 214 -16.26 -5.30 -4.20
C LYS A 214 -17.51 -5.97 -4.72
N LYS A 215 -18.60 -5.22 -4.60
CA LYS A 215 -19.86 -5.56 -5.22
C LYS A 215 -19.92 -4.94 -6.62
N ASP A 216 -20.40 -5.73 -7.58
CA ASP A 216 -20.60 -5.35 -8.98
C ASP A 216 -19.28 -5.10 -9.76
N ASP A 217 -19.35 -5.03 -11.09
CA ASP A 217 -18.19 -4.87 -12.01
C ASP A 217 -17.86 -3.40 -12.31
N ALA A 218 -18.32 -2.48 -11.47
CA ALA A 218 -18.19 -1.04 -11.72
C ALA A 218 -16.80 -0.46 -11.38
N GLY A 219 -15.94 -1.24 -10.70
CA GLY A 219 -14.58 -0.82 -10.36
C GLY A 219 -13.52 -1.43 -11.26
N ASP A 220 -12.27 -1.03 -11.04
CA ASP A 220 -11.09 -1.74 -11.54
C ASP A 220 -10.50 -2.59 -10.41
N LEU A 221 -10.36 -3.92 -10.60
CA LEU A 221 -9.74 -4.78 -9.59
C LEU A 221 -8.27 -4.42 -9.34
N GLU A 222 -7.64 -3.70 -10.28
CA GLU A 222 -6.31 -3.17 -10.07
C GLU A 222 -6.32 -2.07 -9.01
N GLU A 223 -7.27 -1.14 -9.06
CA GLU A 223 -7.45 -0.11 -8.03
C GLU A 223 -7.64 -0.73 -6.64
N GLU A 224 -8.49 -1.76 -6.55
CA GLU A 224 -8.73 -2.46 -5.29
C GLU A 224 -7.50 -3.23 -4.81
N LEU A 225 -6.70 -3.78 -5.72
CA LEU A 225 -5.45 -4.43 -5.37
C LEU A 225 -4.42 -3.42 -4.87
N PHE A 226 -4.40 -2.22 -5.44
CA PHE A 226 -3.58 -1.11 -4.98
C PHE A 226 -4.02 -0.60 -3.60
N LYS A 227 -5.32 -0.54 -3.35
CA LYS A 227 -5.87 -0.30 -2.01
C LYS A 227 -5.40 -1.38 -1.02
N ALA A 228 -5.42 -2.66 -1.41
CA ALA A 228 -4.87 -3.75 -0.61
C ALA A 228 -3.36 -3.58 -0.34
N CYS A 229 -2.56 -3.14 -1.33
CA CYS A 229 -1.15 -2.78 -1.14
C CYS A 229 -0.96 -1.71 -0.06
N LEU A 230 -1.78 -0.65 -0.09
CA LEU A 230 -1.71 0.43 0.90
C LEU A 230 -2.05 -0.08 2.30
N TYR A 231 -3.05 -0.96 2.44
CA TYR A 231 -3.34 -1.63 3.70
C TYR A 231 -2.22 -2.53 4.18
N ALA A 232 -1.57 -3.27 3.28
CA ALA A 232 -0.41 -4.10 3.63
C ALA A 232 0.74 -3.25 4.19
N ILE A 233 1.03 -2.11 3.57
CA ILE A 233 2.05 -1.18 4.06
C ILE A 233 1.66 -0.60 5.42
N LYS A 234 0.40 -0.15 5.56
CA LYS A 234 -0.12 0.37 6.83
C LYS A 234 0.00 -0.67 7.94
N TRP A 235 -0.43 -1.90 7.69
CA TRP A 235 -0.31 -3.02 8.61
C TRP A 235 1.15 -3.28 9.00
N CYS A 236 2.06 -3.39 8.03
CA CYS A 236 3.49 -3.58 8.30
C CYS A 236 4.04 -2.48 9.21
N THR A 237 3.80 -1.22 8.86
CA THR A 237 4.32 -0.07 9.62
C THR A 237 3.75 0.02 11.04
N MET A 238 2.51 -0.44 11.25
CA MET A 238 1.90 -0.53 12.59
C MET A 238 2.47 -1.69 13.41
N LYS A 239 2.66 -2.87 12.80
CA LYS A 239 3.25 -4.05 13.47
C LYS A 239 4.69 -3.77 13.90
N GLY A 240 5.41 -2.94 13.15
CA GLY A 240 6.77 -2.51 13.47
C GLY A 240 7.80 -3.64 13.41
N LYS A 241 7.49 -4.77 12.76
CA LYS A 241 8.40 -5.90 12.60
C LYS A 241 9.48 -5.55 11.57
N ILE A 242 10.70 -5.32 12.06
CA ILE A 242 11.86 -5.00 11.23
C ILE A 242 12.19 -6.18 10.32
N GLY A 243 12.57 -5.89 9.07
CA GLY A 243 12.94 -6.89 8.08
C GLY A 243 11.99 -6.94 6.88
N ASP A 244 12.13 -7.99 6.09
CA ASP A 244 11.33 -8.24 4.90
C ASP A 244 10.03 -8.97 5.28
N THR A 245 8.90 -8.43 4.84
CA THR A 245 7.57 -9.04 4.98
C THR A 245 6.93 -9.19 3.61
N THR A 246 6.41 -10.37 3.32
CA THR A 246 5.60 -10.61 2.11
C THR A 246 4.14 -10.69 2.52
N VAL A 247 3.31 -9.88 1.87
CA VAL A 247 1.86 -9.86 2.05
C VAL A 247 1.21 -10.29 0.74
N ASN A 248 0.37 -11.31 0.80
CA ASN A 248 -0.45 -11.73 -0.33
C ASN A 248 -1.66 -10.80 -0.44
N LEU A 249 -2.08 -10.51 -1.66
CA LEU A 249 -3.11 -9.53 -1.94
C LEU A 249 -4.16 -10.14 -2.85
N ALA A 250 -5.41 -9.77 -2.62
CA ALA A 250 -6.47 -10.07 -3.56
C ALA A 250 -7.50 -8.94 -3.61
N ALA A 251 -8.00 -8.71 -4.80
CA ALA A 251 -9.21 -7.93 -5.04
C ALA A 251 -10.25 -8.87 -5.63
N VAL A 252 -11.44 -8.95 -5.05
CA VAL A 252 -12.48 -9.93 -5.42
C VAL A 252 -13.79 -9.21 -5.76
N TYR A 253 -14.33 -9.50 -6.94
CA TYR A 253 -15.69 -9.11 -7.32
C TYR A 253 -16.71 -10.19 -6.99
N LEU A 254 -17.71 -9.78 -6.23
CA LEU A 254 -18.88 -10.55 -5.87
C LEU A 254 -20.13 -9.92 -6.52
N PRO A 255 -21.11 -10.73 -6.94
CA PRO A 255 -21.19 -12.19 -6.86
C PRO A 255 -20.49 -12.95 -7.99
N LYS A 256 -19.86 -12.25 -8.95
CA LYS A 256 -19.29 -12.85 -10.18
C LYS A 256 -18.13 -13.82 -9.94
N LEU A 257 -17.56 -13.85 -8.74
CA LEU A 257 -16.40 -14.66 -8.36
C LEU A 257 -15.23 -14.45 -9.33
N MET A 258 -14.90 -13.18 -9.55
CA MET A 258 -13.73 -12.78 -10.32
C MET A 258 -12.74 -12.17 -9.35
N SER A 259 -11.45 -12.33 -9.58
CA SER A 259 -10.46 -11.67 -8.75
C SER A 259 -9.16 -11.40 -9.47
N ARG A 260 -8.46 -10.39 -8.98
CA ARG A 260 -7.07 -10.11 -9.33
C ARG A 260 -6.23 -10.40 -8.09
N LEU A 261 -5.16 -11.16 -8.29
CA LEU A 261 -4.26 -11.55 -7.21
C LEU A 261 -2.98 -10.74 -7.29
N GLY A 262 -2.30 -10.59 -6.17
CA GLY A 262 -0.99 -9.98 -6.12
C GLY A 262 -0.20 -10.36 -4.89
N SER A 263 1.00 -9.80 -4.81
CA SER A 263 1.82 -9.86 -3.61
C SER A 263 2.66 -8.60 -3.51
N ILE A 264 2.81 -8.08 -2.31
CA ILE A 264 3.74 -6.99 -2.03
C ILE A 264 4.81 -7.47 -1.05
N LYS A 265 6.06 -7.13 -1.34
CA LYS A 265 7.18 -7.33 -0.43
C LYS A 265 7.63 -5.97 0.11
N VAL A 266 7.50 -5.79 1.42
CA VAL A 266 7.84 -4.55 2.12
C VAL A 266 9.00 -4.82 3.07
N ARG A 267 9.99 -3.93 3.12
CA ARG A 267 11.05 -3.95 4.12
C ARG A 267 10.86 -2.81 5.11
N LEU A 268 10.75 -3.13 6.39
CA LEU A 268 10.78 -2.11 7.45
C LEU A 268 12.21 -1.91 7.94
N ILE A 269 12.66 -0.66 7.95
CA ILE A 269 14.02 -0.25 8.35
C ILE A 269 13.97 0.28 9.79
N PRO A 270 14.99 0.00 10.63
CA PRO A 270 15.12 0.62 11.94
C PRO A 270 14.99 2.15 11.85
N GLY A 271 14.18 2.76 12.73
CA GLY A 271 13.86 4.19 12.64
C GLY A 271 12.53 4.51 11.94
N ARG A 272 11.74 3.48 11.61
CA ARG A 272 10.35 3.59 11.13
C ARG A 272 10.24 4.13 9.70
N GLU A 273 11.18 3.82 8.82
CA GLU A 273 10.97 3.97 7.37
C GLU A 273 10.64 2.62 6.75
N PHE A 274 10.10 2.63 5.54
CA PHE A 274 9.86 1.40 4.78
C PHE A 274 10.27 1.54 3.31
N GLU A 275 10.63 0.41 2.72
CA GLU A 275 10.93 0.26 1.30
C GLU A 275 9.96 -0.75 0.70
N ILE A 276 9.43 -0.42 -0.49
CA ILE A 276 8.66 -1.36 -1.29
C ILE A 276 9.68 -2.06 -2.18
N LEU A 277 9.90 -3.35 -1.95
CA LEU A 277 10.91 -4.13 -2.66
C LEU A 277 10.37 -4.65 -3.99
N SER A 278 9.11 -5.08 -4.02
CA SER A 278 8.44 -5.58 -5.22
C SER A 278 6.93 -5.59 -5.03
N VAL A 279 6.19 -5.29 -6.10
CA VAL A 279 4.76 -5.55 -6.21
C VAL A 279 4.55 -6.44 -7.43
N LYS A 280 3.83 -7.54 -7.27
CA LYS A 280 3.45 -8.43 -8.37
C LYS A 280 1.94 -8.45 -8.50
N ILE A 281 1.46 -8.32 -9.73
CA ILE A 281 0.04 -8.33 -10.06
C ILE A 281 -0.19 -9.37 -11.15
N TYR A 282 -1.04 -10.34 -10.85
CA TYR A 282 -1.33 -11.45 -11.76
C TYR A 282 -2.56 -11.15 -12.61
N ASP A 283 -2.69 -11.92 -13.70
CA ASP A 283 -3.84 -11.83 -14.59
C ASP A 283 -5.16 -12.07 -13.86
N LEU A 284 -6.22 -11.48 -14.41
CA LEU A 284 -7.58 -11.63 -13.93
C LEU A 284 -8.01 -13.11 -13.96
N ALA A 285 -8.57 -13.58 -12.86
CA ALA A 285 -9.04 -14.95 -12.72
C ALA A 285 -10.55 -14.99 -12.48
N VAL A 286 -11.24 -15.85 -13.25
CA VAL A 286 -12.66 -16.15 -13.07
C VAL A 286 -12.79 -17.51 -12.41
N TRP A 287 -13.52 -17.59 -11.30
CA TRP A 287 -13.54 -18.80 -10.50
C TRP A 287 -14.51 -19.79 -11.12
N GLY A 288 -14.04 -21.02 -11.33
CA GLY A 288 -14.86 -22.17 -11.72
C GLY A 288 -15.50 -22.08 -13.11
N ASP A 289 -15.04 -21.21 -14.01
CA ASP A 289 -15.48 -21.23 -15.42
C ASP A 289 -14.67 -22.28 -16.18
N ARG A 290 -15.33 -23.39 -16.56
CA ARG A 290 -14.73 -24.45 -17.35
C ARG A 290 -14.99 -24.17 -18.82
N LYS A 291 -14.24 -23.26 -19.45
CA LYS A 291 -14.23 -23.21 -20.92
C LYS A 291 -13.75 -24.57 -21.45
N ARG A 292 -14.62 -25.32 -22.13
CA ARG A 292 -14.29 -26.61 -22.76
C ARG A 292 -13.26 -26.36 -23.86
N GLY A 293 -12.05 -26.90 -23.74
CA GLY A 293 -11.07 -26.92 -24.83
C GLY A 293 -9.66 -26.42 -24.51
N GLU A 294 -9.47 -25.65 -23.43
CA GLU A 294 -8.13 -25.22 -23.01
C GLU A 294 -7.56 -26.18 -21.96
N ASP A 295 -6.30 -26.56 -22.20
CA ASP A 295 -5.53 -27.56 -21.48
C ASP A 295 -5.65 -27.43 -19.96
N SER A 296 -5.72 -28.58 -19.32
CA SER A 296 -6.06 -28.77 -17.89
C SER A 296 -5.08 -28.16 -16.88
N SER A 297 -4.01 -27.48 -17.31
CA SER A 297 -3.04 -26.79 -16.43
C SER A 297 -3.54 -25.46 -15.84
N TYR A 298 -4.68 -24.95 -16.30
CA TYR A 298 -5.22 -23.64 -15.89
C TYR A 298 -6.28 -23.70 -14.77
N ARG A 299 -6.70 -24.89 -14.33
CA ARG A 299 -8.00 -25.06 -13.65
C ARG A 299 -7.89 -25.16 -12.13
N GLY A 300 -7.82 -23.99 -11.51
CA GLY A 300 -8.24 -23.78 -10.11
C GLY A 300 -7.41 -22.77 -9.30
N LYS A 301 -6.78 -21.82 -10.00
CA LYS A 301 -5.76 -20.92 -9.47
C LYS A 301 -6.24 -19.79 -8.55
N CYS A 302 -7.47 -19.81 -8.04
CA CYS A 302 -8.01 -18.60 -7.40
C CYS A 302 -8.50 -18.71 -5.97
N SER A 303 -9.14 -19.81 -5.62
CA SER A 303 -9.58 -20.06 -4.26
C SER A 303 -8.50 -20.71 -3.39
N VAL A 304 -7.46 -21.31 -3.99
CA VAL A 304 -6.31 -21.86 -3.24
C VAL A 304 -5.38 -20.73 -2.76
N CYS A 305 -5.23 -19.67 -3.54
CA CYS A 305 -4.19 -18.65 -3.29
C CYS A 305 -4.59 -17.65 -2.20
N LEU A 306 -5.88 -17.63 -1.87
CA LEU A 306 -6.41 -16.88 -0.74
C LEU A 306 -6.18 -17.63 0.59
N VAL A 307 -6.02 -18.96 0.56
CA VAL A 307 -5.97 -19.83 1.74
C VAL A 307 -4.55 -20.32 1.99
#